data_AF-A0A5P2DTR6-F1
#
_entry.id   AF-A0A5P2DTR6-F1
#
_cell.length_a   1.000
_cell.length_b   1.000
_cell.length_c   1.000
_cell.angle_alpha   90.00
_cell.angle_beta   90.00
_cell.angle_gamma   90.00
#
_symmetry.space_group_name_H-M   'P 1'
#
loop_
_entity.id
_entity.type
_entity.pdbx_description
1 polymer ?
#
loop_
_entity_poly.entity_id
_entity_poly.type
_entity_poly.pdbx_seq_one_letter_code
_entity_poly.pdbx_strand_id
1 'polypeptide(L)'
;MPIVRMSDQQNPQGAGAAAAGYLWAQNNLPDGWGLNKPLTRAKSGAADRAARTCGTFQARTDLVATDSCAGFPFAAAHEGGTDGAQCAELLPRLSARGWVVDVLDGSTSSPCARAHVPLADHQAAERQLSEGFTNQRVVENDQFTVEIGGSIAEPYAVCRQSTPAGAFTSGSGWIKNTTEPVLHVNKTTTPPGPPGTRASAAQACLGTLSGKGSDAKGNITGWADADLFRQANSSTAGLARCHLIANVLGGTGAVEDGGQINLVPCWQQGMNTGTPSMRTYETLAQNSMKPVAKGGILGPNDAIFYQVTPDYRNSDSTIPQGVTMTARVERSDGTSQPLFPDIYIANTYKDTGLLNLGN
;
A
#
# COMPACT_ATOMS: atom_id res chain seq x y z
N MET A 1 20.53 31.53 -15.74
CA MET A 1 19.52 30.88 -16.60
C MET A 1 18.15 31.18 -16.02
N PRO A 2 17.19 31.65 -16.83
CA PRO A 2 15.80 31.87 -16.41
C PRO A 2 15.19 30.67 -15.68
N ILE A 3 14.45 30.93 -14.61
CA ILE A 3 13.67 29.92 -13.86
C ILE A 3 12.19 30.29 -13.98
N VAL A 4 11.44 29.52 -14.76
CA VAL A 4 10.00 29.65 -14.88
C VAL A 4 9.34 28.91 -13.72
N ARG A 5 8.51 29.59 -12.95
CA ARG A 5 7.84 28.99 -11.80
C ARG A 5 6.43 28.55 -12.13
N MET A 6 6.07 27.36 -11.71
CA MET A 6 4.71 26.82 -11.78
C MET A 6 4.29 26.30 -10.41
N SER A 7 3.01 26.01 -10.22
CA SER A 7 2.50 25.45 -8.99
C SER A 7 1.41 24.41 -9.23
N ASP A 8 1.48 23.33 -8.45
CA ASP A 8 0.46 22.28 -8.41
C ASP A 8 -0.73 22.62 -7.49
N GLN A 9 -0.72 23.80 -6.86
CA GLN A 9 -1.76 24.19 -5.91
C GLN A 9 -3.10 24.37 -6.63
N GLN A 10 -4.18 23.90 -5.99
CA GLN A 10 -5.53 24.03 -6.53
C GLN A 10 -6.15 25.42 -6.33
N ASN A 11 -5.42 26.37 -5.73
CA ASN A 11 -5.93 27.71 -5.44
C ASN A 11 -4.99 28.81 -5.99
N PRO A 12 -5.46 29.71 -6.87
CA PRO A 12 -6.81 29.76 -7.46
C PRO A 12 -7.12 28.54 -8.34
N GLN A 13 -8.42 28.22 -8.47
CA GLN A 13 -8.95 27.00 -9.09
C GLN A 13 -8.23 26.60 -10.38
N GLY A 14 -7.74 25.35 -10.37
CA GLY A 14 -7.49 24.56 -11.56
C GLY A 14 -6.16 24.83 -12.24
N ALA A 15 -5.03 24.59 -11.59
CA ALA A 15 -3.73 24.46 -12.25
C ALA A 15 -2.96 23.19 -11.85
N GLY A 16 -3.53 22.39 -10.93
CA GLY A 16 -2.73 21.46 -10.17
C GLY A 16 -2.41 20.17 -10.91
N ALA A 17 -3.37 19.63 -11.69
CA ALA A 17 -3.20 18.33 -12.31
C ALA A 17 -2.10 18.32 -13.37
N ALA A 18 -2.07 19.33 -14.25
CA ALA A 18 -1.05 19.45 -15.29
C ALA A 18 0.34 19.68 -14.68
N ALA A 19 0.46 20.61 -13.72
CA ALA A 19 1.71 20.86 -13.02
C ALA A 19 2.22 19.62 -12.25
N ALA A 20 1.33 18.82 -11.65
CA ALA A 20 1.68 17.56 -11.02
C ALA A 20 2.19 16.51 -12.03
N GLY A 21 1.54 16.39 -13.20
CA GLY A 21 2.02 15.54 -14.29
C GLY A 21 3.41 15.94 -14.80
N TYR A 22 3.66 17.25 -14.92
CA TYR A 22 4.97 17.79 -15.28
C TYR A 22 6.03 17.51 -14.20
N LEU A 23 5.69 17.68 -12.92
CA LEU A 23 6.58 17.39 -11.80
C LEU A 23 6.93 15.89 -11.73
N TRP A 24 5.97 15.00 -12.00
CA TRP A 24 6.26 13.57 -12.16
C TRP A 24 7.25 13.35 -13.31
N ALA A 25 7.03 13.97 -14.47
CA ALA A 25 7.89 13.81 -15.64
C ALA A 25 9.33 14.32 -15.38
N GLN A 26 9.49 15.45 -14.69
CA GLN A 26 10.80 15.99 -14.29
C GLN A 26 11.60 15.02 -13.42
N ASN A 27 10.92 14.30 -12.51
CA ASN A 27 11.56 13.41 -11.54
C ASN A 27 11.79 11.99 -12.06
N ASN A 28 10.99 11.54 -13.04
CA ASN A 28 10.96 10.13 -13.43
C ASN A 28 11.46 9.85 -14.85
N LEU A 29 11.41 10.81 -15.78
CA LEU A 29 11.86 10.59 -17.15
C LEU A 29 13.39 10.70 -17.28
N PRO A 30 14.01 10.00 -18.25
CA PRO A 30 15.47 9.82 -18.29
C PRO A 30 16.25 11.13 -18.43
N ASP A 31 15.68 12.10 -19.13
CA ASP A 31 16.32 13.38 -19.39
C ASP A 31 16.09 14.41 -18.28
N GLY A 32 15.06 14.24 -17.45
CA GLY A 32 14.68 15.21 -16.41
C GLY A 32 14.55 16.64 -16.96
N TRP A 33 13.96 16.80 -18.15
CA TRP A 33 13.82 18.10 -18.83
C TRP A 33 13.18 19.14 -17.92
N GLY A 34 13.65 20.39 -17.98
CA GLY A 34 13.21 21.49 -17.12
C GLY A 34 13.78 21.45 -15.69
N LEU A 35 14.38 20.33 -15.24
CA LEU A 35 15.02 20.21 -13.92
C LEU A 35 16.53 19.96 -14.06
N ASN A 36 16.90 18.80 -14.59
CA ASN A 36 18.30 18.37 -14.76
C ASN A 36 18.90 18.86 -16.09
N LYS A 37 18.06 18.94 -17.13
CA LYS A 37 18.40 19.49 -18.45
C LYS A 37 17.50 20.68 -18.75
N PRO A 38 18.04 21.84 -19.17
CA PRO A 38 17.21 22.99 -19.49
C PRO A 38 16.38 22.74 -20.74
N LEU A 39 15.21 23.36 -20.80
CA LEU A 39 14.37 23.44 -22.00
C LEU A 39 14.76 24.66 -22.82
N THR A 40 14.47 24.65 -24.12
CA THR A 40 14.75 25.75 -25.03
C THR A 40 13.44 26.35 -25.53
N ARG A 41 13.23 27.65 -25.34
CA ARG A 41 11.97 28.32 -25.70
C ARG A 41 11.73 28.30 -27.21
N ALA A 42 10.51 27.90 -27.59
CA ALA A 42 10.03 27.91 -28.97
C ALA A 42 8.71 28.70 -29.09
N LYS A 43 8.74 29.84 -29.79
CA LYS A 43 7.64 30.78 -30.02
C LYS A 43 6.80 30.41 -31.25
N SER A 44 7.33 29.62 -32.16
CA SER A 44 6.64 29.14 -33.38
C SER A 44 6.56 27.61 -33.39
N GLY A 45 5.58 27.05 -34.11
CA GLY A 45 5.39 25.59 -34.25
C GLY A 45 4.83 24.88 -33.00
N ALA A 46 4.30 25.65 -32.02
CA ALA A 46 3.72 25.07 -30.82
C ALA A 46 2.49 24.20 -31.13
N ALA A 47 1.63 24.63 -32.06
CA ALA A 47 0.48 23.86 -32.50
C ALA A 47 0.89 22.50 -33.10
N ASP A 48 1.93 22.48 -33.94
CA ASP A 48 2.45 21.24 -34.54
C ASP A 48 3.03 20.30 -33.49
N ARG A 49 3.81 20.83 -32.53
CA ARG A 49 4.35 20.03 -31.42
C ARG A 49 3.24 19.47 -30.53
N ALA A 50 2.25 20.29 -30.18
CA ALA A 50 1.09 19.85 -29.43
C ALA A 50 0.32 18.75 -30.20
N ALA A 51 0.11 18.92 -31.51
CA ALA A 51 -0.55 17.92 -32.34
C ALA A 51 0.23 16.61 -32.44
N ARG A 52 1.57 16.62 -32.43
CA ARG A 52 2.37 15.37 -32.42
C ARG A 52 2.23 14.60 -31.11
N THR A 53 2.26 15.29 -29.97
CA THR A 53 2.18 14.62 -28.64
C THR A 53 0.73 14.27 -28.26
N CYS A 54 -0.22 15.14 -28.58
CA CYS A 54 -1.61 15.03 -28.14
C CYS A 54 -2.60 14.71 -29.27
N GLY A 55 -2.20 14.64 -30.54
CA GLY A 55 -3.13 14.43 -31.65
C GLY A 55 -3.80 13.05 -31.67
N THR A 56 -3.14 12.04 -31.09
CA THR A 56 -3.70 10.69 -30.90
C THR A 56 -4.28 10.46 -29.52
N PHE A 57 -4.32 11.50 -28.67
CA PHE A 57 -4.83 11.40 -27.30
C PHE A 57 -6.33 11.11 -27.31
N GLN A 58 -6.73 10.10 -26.55
CA GLN A 58 -8.13 9.74 -26.38
C GLN A 58 -8.64 10.30 -25.06
N ALA A 59 -9.56 11.27 -25.13
CA ALA A 59 -10.16 11.85 -23.94
C ALA A 59 -10.94 10.79 -23.13
N ARG A 60 -10.61 10.67 -21.84
CA ARG A 60 -11.21 9.80 -20.83
C ARG A 60 -12.16 10.60 -19.95
N THR A 61 -13.27 11.04 -20.55
CA THR A 61 -14.32 11.80 -19.83
C THR A 61 -15.02 11.00 -18.72
N ASP A 62 -14.85 9.68 -18.74
CA ASP A 62 -15.23 8.76 -17.65
C ASP A 62 -14.34 8.91 -16.40
N LEU A 63 -13.11 9.40 -16.55
CA LEU A 63 -12.16 9.64 -15.45
C LEU A 63 -12.01 11.13 -15.13
N VAL A 64 -12.06 12.00 -16.15
CA VAL A 64 -11.83 13.44 -16.03
C VAL A 64 -12.91 14.19 -16.83
N ALA A 65 -13.85 14.85 -16.16
CA ALA A 65 -15.07 15.39 -16.79
C ALA A 65 -14.84 16.33 -18.00
N THR A 66 -13.73 17.08 -18.02
CA THR A 66 -13.30 17.94 -19.15
C THR A 66 -11.91 17.56 -19.63
N ASP A 67 -11.71 16.26 -19.83
CA ASP A 67 -10.39 15.71 -20.11
C ASP A 67 -9.70 16.36 -21.33
N SER A 68 -8.45 16.72 -21.12
CA SER A 68 -7.58 17.36 -22.08
C SER A 68 -6.16 16.84 -21.92
N CYS A 69 -5.38 16.92 -22.99
CA CYS A 69 -4.01 16.45 -23.00
C CYS A 69 -3.04 17.55 -22.58
N ALA A 70 -2.29 17.33 -21.50
CA ALA A 70 -1.16 18.16 -21.09
C ALA A 70 0.16 17.43 -21.38
N GLY A 71 0.92 17.90 -22.37
CA GLY A 71 2.16 17.27 -22.84
C GLY A 71 3.45 17.83 -22.21
N PHE A 72 4.40 16.94 -21.91
CA PHE A 72 5.73 17.29 -21.41
C PHE A 72 6.83 16.47 -22.13
N PRO A 73 7.94 17.09 -22.61
CA PRO A 73 8.23 18.52 -22.62
C PRO A 73 7.18 19.39 -23.32
N PHE A 74 7.05 20.64 -22.89
CA PHE A 74 6.00 21.55 -23.36
C PHE A 74 6.07 21.77 -24.88
N ALA A 75 4.92 21.91 -25.54
CA ALA A 75 4.86 22.37 -26.94
C ALA A 75 5.48 23.77 -27.14
N ALA A 76 5.56 24.55 -26.05
CA ALA A 76 6.24 25.83 -25.95
C ALA A 76 7.78 25.75 -25.92
N ALA A 77 8.36 24.54 -25.94
CA ALA A 77 9.79 24.28 -25.98
C ALA A 77 10.18 23.49 -27.25
N HIS A 78 11.43 23.62 -27.70
CA HIS A 78 11.95 22.90 -28.87
C HIS A 78 12.06 21.39 -28.65
N GLU A 79 12.24 20.97 -27.40
CA GLU A 79 12.27 19.57 -26.96
C GLU A 79 10.88 18.92 -26.94
N GLY A 80 9.82 19.71 -27.11
CA GLY A 80 8.45 19.22 -27.16
C GLY A 80 8.07 18.58 -28.50
N GLY A 81 6.92 17.91 -28.51
CA GLY A 81 6.33 17.37 -29.74
C GLY A 81 6.90 16.02 -30.18
N THR A 82 7.35 15.19 -29.23
CA THR A 82 7.53 13.75 -29.44
C THR A 82 6.19 13.10 -29.80
N ASP A 83 6.22 12.02 -30.59
CA ASP A 83 5.03 11.23 -30.90
C ASP A 83 4.36 10.74 -29.61
N GLY A 84 3.08 11.08 -29.45
CA GLY A 84 2.28 10.74 -28.28
C GLY A 84 2.25 9.24 -27.97
N ALA A 85 2.37 8.37 -28.98
CA ALA A 85 2.40 6.92 -28.80
C ALA A 85 3.68 6.41 -28.08
N GLN A 86 4.70 7.27 -27.95
CA GLN A 86 5.94 6.94 -27.23
C GLN A 86 5.94 7.50 -25.79
N CYS A 87 5.01 8.41 -25.47
CA CYS A 87 4.97 9.08 -24.18
C CYS A 87 4.38 8.16 -23.10
N ALA A 88 4.80 8.38 -21.85
CA ALA A 88 4.07 7.87 -20.70
C ALA A 88 2.71 8.59 -20.60
N GLU A 89 1.62 7.84 -20.50
CA GLU A 89 0.28 8.36 -20.33
C GLU A 89 -0.06 8.42 -18.84
N LEU A 90 -0.39 9.61 -18.34
CA LEU A 90 -0.48 9.89 -16.90
C LEU A 90 -1.90 10.29 -16.50
N LEU A 91 -2.29 9.93 -15.28
CA LEU A 91 -3.51 10.40 -14.64
C LEU A 91 -3.19 11.01 -13.27
N PRO A 92 -2.99 12.34 -13.21
CA PRO A 92 -2.86 13.06 -11.95
C PRO A 92 -4.20 13.11 -11.20
N ARG A 93 -4.21 12.69 -9.93
CA ARG A 93 -5.38 12.75 -9.04
C ARG A 93 -5.01 13.44 -7.73
N LEU A 94 -5.86 14.34 -7.28
CA LEU A 94 -5.66 15.00 -5.99
C LEU A 94 -6.05 14.07 -4.84
N SER A 95 -5.20 14.00 -3.81
CA SER A 95 -5.49 13.37 -2.52
C SER A 95 -5.46 14.38 -1.37
N ALA A 96 -5.79 13.92 -0.16
CA ALA A 96 -5.72 14.73 1.05
C ALA A 96 -4.30 15.23 1.43
N ARG A 97 -3.22 14.69 0.84
CA ARG A 97 -1.82 15.06 1.15
C ARG A 97 -1.00 15.54 -0.05
N GLY A 98 -1.63 15.72 -1.21
CA GLY A 98 -0.94 16.14 -2.44
C GLY A 98 -1.42 15.39 -3.67
N TRP A 99 -0.67 15.51 -4.77
CA TRP A 99 -1.00 14.84 -6.03
C TRP A 99 -0.44 13.41 -6.09
N VAL A 100 -1.25 12.50 -6.60
CA VAL A 100 -0.87 11.15 -7.02
C VAL A 100 -0.84 11.15 -8.54
N VAL A 101 0.16 10.53 -9.16
CA VAL A 101 0.24 10.43 -10.62
C VAL A 101 0.31 8.97 -11.02
N ASP A 102 -0.81 8.43 -11.47
CA ASP A 102 -0.88 7.06 -11.98
C ASP A 102 -0.34 7.02 -13.42
N VAL A 103 0.47 6.01 -13.74
CA VAL A 103 0.91 5.74 -15.11
C VAL A 103 -0.06 4.75 -15.74
N LEU A 104 -0.83 5.21 -16.73
CA LEU A 104 -1.83 4.41 -17.45
C LEU A 104 -1.20 3.58 -18.58
N ASP A 105 -0.21 4.15 -19.26
CA ASP A 105 0.56 3.50 -20.33
C ASP A 105 2.00 4.06 -20.38
N GLY A 106 2.92 3.31 -20.99
CA GLY A 106 4.34 3.66 -21.04
C GLY A 106 5.07 3.43 -19.72
N SER A 107 6.23 4.08 -19.54
CA SER A 107 7.03 3.91 -18.32
C SER A 107 8.00 5.08 -18.08
N THR A 108 8.80 5.00 -17.02
CA THR A 108 9.87 5.96 -16.71
C THR A 108 11.00 5.98 -17.75
N SER A 109 11.04 5.02 -18.69
CA SER A 109 11.96 5.06 -19.83
C SER A 109 11.42 5.84 -21.04
N SER A 110 10.17 6.32 -20.99
CA SER A 110 9.57 7.08 -22.09
C SER A 110 10.28 8.42 -22.31
N PRO A 111 10.40 8.92 -23.56
CA PRO A 111 11.03 10.20 -23.86
C PRO A 111 10.19 11.42 -23.48
N CYS A 112 8.90 11.23 -23.19
CA CYS A 112 7.92 12.28 -22.91
C CYS A 112 6.79 11.74 -22.02
N ALA A 113 5.95 12.63 -21.53
CA ALA A 113 4.71 12.32 -20.85
C ALA A 113 3.54 13.10 -21.46
N ARG A 114 2.34 12.52 -21.41
CA ARG A 114 1.06 13.19 -21.69
C ARG A 114 0.08 12.86 -20.58
N ALA A 115 -0.55 13.86 -20.00
CA ALA A 115 -1.43 13.69 -18.84
C ALA A 115 -2.90 13.97 -19.19
N HIS A 116 -3.79 13.15 -18.65
CA HIS A 116 -5.23 13.39 -18.58
C HIS A 116 -5.53 14.41 -17.50
N VAL A 117 -5.96 15.61 -17.88
CA VAL A 117 -6.21 16.71 -16.95
C VAL A 117 -7.48 17.48 -17.31
N PRO A 118 -8.20 18.04 -16.32
CA PRO A 118 -9.28 18.96 -16.61
C PRO A 118 -8.80 20.10 -17.51
N LEU A 119 -9.62 20.54 -18.47
CA LEU A 119 -9.28 21.62 -19.39
C LEU A 119 -8.84 22.90 -18.66
N ALA A 120 -9.47 23.21 -17.52
CA ALA A 120 -9.09 24.34 -16.68
C ALA A 120 -7.64 24.23 -16.18
N ASP A 121 -7.26 23.04 -15.68
CA ASP A 121 -5.91 22.71 -15.20
C ASP A 121 -4.86 22.85 -16.29
N HIS A 122 -5.17 22.38 -17.50
CA HIS A 122 -4.30 22.57 -18.65
C HIS A 122 -4.11 24.06 -18.98
N GLN A 123 -5.20 24.82 -19.10
CA GLN A 123 -5.17 26.25 -19.44
C GLN A 123 -4.46 27.10 -18.39
N ALA A 124 -4.60 26.78 -17.11
CA ALA A 124 -3.90 27.51 -16.07
C ALA A 124 -2.40 27.18 -16.07
N ALA A 125 -2.01 25.94 -16.34
CA ALA A 125 -0.60 25.59 -16.48
C ALA A 125 0.06 26.29 -17.68
N GLU A 126 -0.63 26.38 -18.83
CA GLU A 126 -0.15 27.18 -19.97
C GLU A 126 -0.01 28.66 -19.62
N ARG A 127 -0.95 29.20 -18.84
CA ARG A 127 -0.91 30.58 -18.37
C ARG A 127 0.27 30.84 -17.44
N GLN A 128 0.51 29.97 -16.45
CA GLN A 128 1.67 30.07 -15.57
C GLN A 128 2.99 30.02 -16.36
N LEU A 129 3.08 29.13 -17.35
CA LEU A 129 4.26 29.05 -18.23
C LEU A 129 4.46 30.34 -19.03
N SER A 130 3.39 30.89 -19.61
CA SER A 130 3.43 32.15 -20.37
C SER A 130 3.77 33.37 -19.49
N GLU A 131 3.18 33.46 -18.30
CA GLU A 131 3.48 34.48 -17.30
C GLU A 131 4.94 34.36 -16.84
N GLY A 132 5.41 33.14 -16.62
CA GLY A 132 6.80 32.85 -16.28
C GLY A 132 7.79 33.31 -17.36
N PHE A 133 7.51 33.03 -18.63
CA PHE A 133 8.32 33.55 -19.74
C PHE A 133 8.34 35.09 -19.76
N THR A 134 7.20 35.73 -19.51
CA THR A 134 7.10 37.19 -19.47
C THR A 134 7.91 37.77 -18.31
N ASN A 135 7.74 37.21 -17.10
CA ASN A 135 8.39 37.66 -15.87
C ASN A 135 9.91 37.48 -15.93
N GLN A 136 10.37 36.37 -16.52
CA GLN A 136 11.79 36.06 -16.67
C GLN A 136 12.38 36.59 -17.98
N ARG A 137 11.57 37.25 -18.82
CA ARG A 137 11.94 37.77 -20.15
C ARG A 137 12.57 36.73 -21.09
N VAL A 138 12.06 35.49 -21.02
CA VAL A 138 12.51 34.38 -21.89
C VAL A 138 12.05 34.63 -23.32
N VAL A 139 12.99 34.71 -24.26
CA VAL A 139 12.72 34.88 -25.68
C VAL A 139 13.03 33.60 -26.47
N GLU A 140 12.83 33.64 -27.79
CA GLU A 140 13.12 32.50 -28.67
C GLU A 140 14.56 32.01 -28.48
N ASN A 141 14.75 30.69 -28.46
CA ASN A 141 16.04 30.02 -28.26
C ASN A 141 16.71 30.21 -26.89
N ASP A 142 16.09 30.93 -25.96
CA ASP A 142 16.60 30.98 -24.59
C ASP A 142 16.40 29.63 -23.90
N GLN A 143 17.44 29.22 -23.17
CA GLN A 143 17.34 28.10 -22.25
C GLN A 143 16.68 28.52 -20.94
N PHE A 144 15.81 27.67 -20.40
CA PHE A 144 15.13 27.89 -19.13
C PHE A 144 14.94 26.58 -18.36
N THR A 145 14.87 26.67 -17.04
CA THR A 145 14.38 25.58 -16.18
C THR A 145 12.98 25.90 -15.67
N VAL A 146 12.27 24.88 -15.21
CA VAL A 146 10.95 24.99 -14.62
C VAL A 146 11.00 24.49 -13.18
N GLU A 147 10.70 25.38 -12.25
CA GLU A 147 10.56 25.06 -10.83
C GLU A 147 9.06 24.92 -10.52
N ILE A 148 8.61 23.72 -10.19
CA ILE A 148 7.20 23.44 -9.88
C ILE A 148 7.05 23.39 -8.36
N GLY A 149 6.47 24.45 -7.79
CA GLY A 149 6.18 24.56 -6.36
C GLY A 149 4.94 23.74 -5.99
N GLY A 150 5.16 22.67 -5.25
CA GLY A 150 4.15 21.65 -4.97
C GLY A 150 4.73 20.39 -4.35
N SER A 151 3.88 19.42 -4.03
CA SER A 151 4.33 18.11 -3.57
C SER A 151 3.56 17.00 -4.27
N ILE A 152 4.26 16.27 -5.14
CA ILE A 152 3.97 14.85 -5.39
C ILE A 152 4.39 14.03 -4.16
N ALA A 153 3.81 14.31 -3.00
CA ALA A 153 3.86 13.37 -1.90
C ALA A 153 2.83 12.31 -2.28
N GLU A 154 3.25 11.20 -2.88
CA GLU A 154 2.32 10.09 -3.05
C GLU A 154 1.82 9.72 -1.66
N PRO A 155 0.53 9.93 -1.36
CA PRO A 155 -0.05 9.62 -0.06
C PRO A 155 0.08 8.12 0.15
N TYR A 156 0.55 7.71 1.32
CA TYR A 156 0.48 6.32 1.69
C TYR A 156 -0.95 5.94 2.09
N ALA A 157 -1.30 4.67 1.90
CA ALA A 157 -2.43 4.02 2.54
C ALA A 157 -2.56 4.48 4.00
N VAL A 158 -3.78 4.66 4.49
CA VAL A 158 -4.05 5.30 5.79
C VAL A 158 -3.25 4.66 6.91
N CYS A 159 -3.16 3.33 6.96
CA CYS A 159 -2.41 2.60 7.96
C CYS A 159 -0.89 2.82 7.89
N ARG A 160 -0.34 3.25 6.75
CA ARG A 160 1.09 3.59 6.57
C ARG A 160 1.40 5.04 6.89
N GLN A 161 0.39 5.87 7.15
CA GLN A 161 0.59 7.30 7.45
C GLN A 161 1.21 7.53 8.82
N SER A 162 1.05 6.59 9.74
CA SER A 162 1.72 6.57 11.04
C SER A 162 1.95 5.14 11.50
N THR A 163 3.09 4.90 12.13
CA THR A 163 3.40 3.60 12.77
C THR A 163 2.89 3.63 14.20
N PRO A 164 1.97 2.73 14.61
CA PRO A 164 1.49 2.69 15.98
C PRO A 164 2.61 2.41 16.98
N ALA A 165 2.52 3.00 18.18
CA ALA A 165 3.46 2.70 19.26
C ALA A 165 3.47 1.19 19.57
N GLY A 166 4.68 0.64 19.74
CA GLY A 166 4.92 -0.79 19.98
C GLY A 166 4.86 -1.67 18.73
N ALA A 167 4.68 -1.10 17.53
CA ALA A 167 4.81 -1.83 16.28
C ALA A 167 6.28 -1.95 15.85
N PHE A 168 6.61 -3.01 15.11
CA PHE A 168 7.89 -3.17 14.44
C PHE A 168 7.72 -3.12 12.91
N THR A 169 8.75 -2.70 12.21
CA THR A 169 8.75 -2.59 10.75
C THR A 169 8.70 -3.98 10.10
N SER A 170 7.84 -4.14 9.10
CA SER A 170 7.76 -5.36 8.28
C SER A 170 7.57 -4.98 6.81
N GLY A 171 8.59 -5.20 6.00
CA GLY A 171 8.62 -4.68 4.62
C GLY A 171 8.46 -3.16 4.57
N SER A 172 7.55 -2.68 3.72
CA SER A 172 7.20 -1.26 3.61
C SER A 172 6.11 -0.80 4.60
N GLY A 173 5.74 -1.66 5.55
CA GLY A 173 4.71 -1.41 6.54
C GLY A 173 5.13 -1.82 7.95
N TRP A 174 4.18 -2.26 8.77
CA TRP A 174 4.43 -2.56 10.18
C TRP A 174 3.54 -3.68 10.70
N ILE A 175 3.97 -4.32 11.78
CA ILE A 175 3.21 -5.32 12.54
C ILE A 175 3.21 -4.91 14.01
N LYS A 176 2.05 -5.02 14.65
CA LYS A 176 1.85 -4.78 16.07
C LYS A 176 1.13 -5.96 16.69
N ASN A 177 1.74 -6.56 17.69
CA ASN A 177 1.11 -7.59 18.51
C ASN A 177 0.89 -7.04 19.91
N THR A 178 -0.25 -7.36 20.51
CA THR A 178 -0.58 -7.01 21.89
C THR A 178 -0.80 -8.27 22.70
N THR A 179 -0.61 -8.13 24.01
CA THR A 179 -0.84 -9.21 24.96
C THR A 179 -1.73 -8.76 26.11
N GLU A 180 -2.31 -9.73 26.79
CA GLU A 180 -3.08 -9.54 28.02
C GLU A 180 -2.51 -10.44 29.13
N PRO A 181 -2.52 -10.01 30.39
CA PRO A 181 -2.07 -10.83 31.50
C PRO A 181 -3.00 -12.03 31.74
N VAL A 182 -2.43 -13.17 32.15
CA VAL A 182 -3.16 -14.34 32.63
C VAL A 182 -2.56 -14.82 33.95
N LEU A 183 -3.41 -15.34 34.84
CA LEU A 183 -2.99 -15.88 36.13
C LEU A 183 -2.05 -17.07 35.98
N HIS A 184 -2.24 -17.87 34.94
CA HIS A 184 -1.44 -19.07 34.66
C HIS A 184 -1.21 -19.19 33.15
N VAL A 185 0.04 -19.33 32.71
CA VAL A 185 0.36 -19.61 31.30
C VAL A 185 -0.12 -20.98 30.84
N ASN A 186 -0.34 -21.91 31.79
CA ASN A 186 -1.05 -23.16 31.56
C ASN A 186 -1.96 -23.40 32.77
N LYS A 187 -3.29 -23.33 32.58
CA LYS A 187 -4.27 -23.38 33.67
C LYS A 187 -4.69 -24.80 34.05
N THR A 188 -4.46 -25.78 33.17
CA THR A 188 -4.92 -27.16 33.33
C THR A 188 -3.83 -28.13 33.79
N THR A 189 -2.57 -27.68 33.84
CA THR A 189 -1.46 -28.49 34.38
C THR A 189 -1.55 -28.63 35.90
N THR A 190 -0.92 -29.66 36.45
CA THR A 190 -0.80 -29.87 37.91
C THR A 190 0.67 -29.97 38.30
N PRO A 191 1.25 -28.97 39.01
CA PRO A 191 0.62 -27.70 39.39
C PRO A 191 0.33 -26.79 38.18
N PRO A 192 -0.57 -25.79 38.30
CA PRO A 192 -0.76 -24.77 37.28
C PRO A 192 0.54 -24.02 36.97
N GLY A 193 0.69 -23.56 35.72
CA GLY A 193 1.83 -22.76 35.30
C GLY A 193 1.91 -21.40 36.02
N PRO A 194 3.06 -20.72 36.00
CA PRO A 194 3.19 -19.38 36.60
C PRO A 194 2.33 -18.33 35.86
N PRO A 195 2.11 -17.15 36.45
CA PRO A 195 1.52 -16.01 35.74
C PRO A 195 2.31 -15.61 34.50
N GLY A 196 1.63 -15.05 33.51
CA GLY A 196 2.26 -14.60 32.27
C GLY A 196 1.30 -13.79 31.40
N THR A 197 1.49 -13.88 30.09
CA THR A 197 0.64 -13.14 29.13
C THR A 197 0.19 -14.03 27.98
N ARG A 198 -0.98 -13.75 27.41
CA ARG A 198 -1.51 -14.38 26.18
C ARG A 198 -1.60 -13.35 25.07
N ALA A 199 -1.57 -13.80 23.81
CA ALA A 199 -1.79 -12.91 22.66
C ALA A 199 -3.24 -12.36 22.68
N SER A 200 -3.44 -11.06 22.51
CA SER A 200 -4.77 -10.42 22.59
C SER A 200 -5.23 -9.78 21.29
N ALA A 201 -4.31 -9.29 20.46
CA ALA A 201 -4.59 -8.87 19.10
C ALA A 201 -3.30 -8.82 18.29
N ALA A 202 -3.44 -8.96 16.99
CA ALA A 202 -2.37 -8.69 16.04
C ALA A 202 -2.90 -7.82 14.90
N GLN A 203 -2.21 -6.74 14.62
CA GLN A 203 -2.53 -5.78 13.58
C GLN A 203 -1.32 -5.62 12.67
N ALA A 204 -1.56 -5.45 11.38
CA ALA A 204 -0.51 -5.19 10.42
C ALA A 204 -0.99 -4.21 9.36
N CYS A 205 -0.07 -3.36 8.93
CA CYS A 205 -0.19 -2.61 7.71
C CYS A 205 0.78 -3.22 6.70
N LEU A 206 0.20 -3.86 5.68
CA LEU A 206 0.87 -4.82 4.81
C LEU A 206 1.05 -4.23 3.42
N GLY A 207 2.26 -3.77 3.07
CA GLY A 207 2.60 -3.34 1.71
C GLY A 207 3.20 -4.47 0.86
N THR A 208 3.99 -4.16 -0.17
CA THR A 208 4.70 -5.19 -0.95
C THR A 208 5.73 -5.90 -0.06
N LEU A 209 5.66 -7.24 0.02
CA LEU A 209 6.56 -8.03 0.87
C LEU A 209 8.01 -7.96 0.39
N SER A 210 8.93 -7.72 1.33
CA SER A 210 10.38 -7.87 1.10
C SER A 210 10.94 -9.21 1.59
N GLY A 211 10.16 -10.01 2.35
CA GLY A 211 10.60 -11.28 2.91
C GLY A 211 9.53 -11.97 3.77
N LYS A 212 9.87 -13.15 4.29
CA LYS A 212 9.06 -13.87 5.29
C LYS A 212 9.52 -13.48 6.70
N GLY A 213 8.60 -13.54 7.66
CA GLY A 213 8.93 -13.55 9.07
C GLY A 213 9.50 -14.91 9.51
N SER A 214 9.57 -15.13 10.82
CA SER A 214 10.19 -16.32 11.40
C SER A 214 9.19 -17.44 11.70
N ASP A 215 9.71 -18.68 11.77
CA ASP A 215 8.93 -19.87 12.09
C ASP A 215 8.43 -19.87 13.54
N ALA A 216 7.27 -20.49 13.77
CA ALA A 216 6.67 -20.58 15.09
C ALA A 216 7.43 -21.57 15.99
N LYS A 217 7.93 -21.11 17.15
CA LYS A 217 8.73 -21.91 18.09
C LYS A 217 8.39 -21.61 19.55
N GLY A 218 9.03 -22.38 20.43
CA GLY A 218 9.02 -22.17 21.88
C GLY A 218 7.78 -22.66 22.60
N ASN A 219 7.71 -22.40 23.90
CA ASN A 219 6.56 -22.73 24.74
C ASN A 219 5.66 -21.50 24.86
N ILE A 220 4.49 -21.52 24.23
CA ILE A 220 3.54 -20.39 24.23
C ILE A 220 2.47 -20.61 25.30
N THR A 221 1.79 -19.55 25.71
CA THR A 221 0.66 -19.64 26.65
C THR A 221 -0.41 -20.58 26.12
N GLY A 222 -0.84 -21.51 26.97
CA GLY A 222 -1.81 -22.57 26.67
C GLY A 222 -1.23 -23.77 25.91
N TRP A 223 0.08 -23.84 25.62
CA TRP A 223 0.63 -24.94 24.83
C TRP A 223 0.52 -26.30 25.54
N ALA A 224 0.79 -26.36 26.84
CA ALA A 224 0.63 -27.61 27.60
C ALA A 224 -0.85 -27.93 27.84
N ASP A 225 -1.69 -26.90 28.03
CA ASP A 225 -3.15 -27.07 28.12
C ASP A 225 -3.73 -27.70 26.84
N ALA A 226 -3.25 -27.27 25.68
CA ALA A 226 -3.69 -27.81 24.38
C ALA A 226 -3.28 -29.28 24.22
N ASP A 227 -2.07 -29.64 24.67
CA ASP A 227 -1.61 -31.02 24.61
C ASP A 227 -2.39 -31.93 25.58
N LEU A 228 -2.68 -31.47 26.80
CA LEU A 228 -3.55 -32.18 27.74
C LEU A 228 -4.96 -32.38 27.18
N PHE A 229 -5.55 -31.35 26.57
CA PHE A 229 -6.86 -31.47 25.92
C PHE A 229 -6.83 -32.52 24.81
N ARG A 230 -5.81 -32.49 23.95
CA ARG A 230 -5.63 -33.47 22.87
C ARG A 230 -5.53 -34.89 23.41
N GLN A 231 -4.73 -35.11 24.47
CA GLN A 231 -4.57 -36.41 25.12
C GLN A 231 -5.86 -36.90 25.76
N ALA A 232 -6.58 -36.04 26.49
CA ALA A 232 -7.84 -36.37 27.14
C ALA A 232 -8.93 -36.81 26.14
N ASN A 233 -8.87 -36.28 24.91
CA ASN A 233 -9.78 -36.65 23.82
C ASN A 233 -9.24 -37.78 22.92
N SER A 234 -8.17 -38.47 23.35
CA SER A 234 -7.54 -39.57 22.60
C SER A 234 -7.21 -39.23 21.13
N SER A 235 -6.87 -37.96 20.87
CA SER A 235 -6.64 -37.46 19.51
C SER A 235 -5.16 -37.52 19.12
N THR A 236 -4.89 -38.05 17.94
CA THR A 236 -3.56 -38.02 17.30
C THR A 236 -3.38 -36.82 16.37
N ALA A 237 -4.38 -35.92 16.31
CA ALA A 237 -4.31 -34.74 15.47
C ALA A 237 -3.16 -33.81 15.89
N GLY A 238 -2.47 -33.24 14.90
CA GLY A 238 -1.36 -32.34 15.15
C GLY A 238 -1.81 -31.01 15.75
N LEU A 239 -1.11 -30.56 16.79
CA LEU A 239 -1.19 -29.19 17.29
C LEU A 239 -0.19 -28.30 16.54
N ALA A 240 -0.54 -27.03 16.42
CA ALA A 240 0.29 -26.01 15.82
C ALA A 240 0.33 -24.76 16.68
N ARG A 241 1.43 -24.02 16.55
CA ARG A 241 1.56 -22.66 17.05
C ARG A 241 1.10 -21.74 15.93
N CYS A 242 -0.19 -21.39 15.93
CA CYS A 242 -0.77 -20.56 14.89
C CYS A 242 -0.27 -19.14 15.05
N HIS A 243 0.33 -18.60 13.99
CA HIS A 243 0.55 -17.17 13.86
C HIS A 243 -0.78 -16.41 13.77
N LEU A 244 -0.89 -15.25 14.43
CA LEU A 244 -1.98 -14.31 14.21
C LEU A 244 -1.73 -13.50 12.94
N ILE A 245 -0.52 -12.96 12.76
CA ILE A 245 0.00 -12.52 11.45
C ILE A 245 0.95 -13.60 10.93
N ALA A 246 0.59 -14.29 9.86
CA ALA A 246 1.38 -15.38 9.32
C ALA A 246 2.82 -14.98 8.95
N ASN A 247 3.76 -15.93 9.07
CA ASN A 247 5.15 -15.70 8.65
C ASN A 247 5.27 -15.35 7.18
N VAL A 248 4.41 -15.88 6.31
CA VAL A 248 4.35 -15.53 4.89
C VAL A 248 3.92 -14.08 4.64
N LEU A 249 3.33 -13.41 5.64
CA LEU A 249 2.97 -11.99 5.63
C LEU A 249 3.97 -11.14 6.44
N GLY A 250 5.08 -11.73 6.90
CA GLY A 250 6.12 -11.05 7.67
C GLY A 250 6.00 -11.18 9.20
N GLY A 251 5.01 -11.91 9.72
CA GLY A 251 4.85 -12.09 11.16
C GLY A 251 5.92 -13.00 11.78
N THR A 252 6.36 -12.65 12.98
CA THR A 252 7.38 -13.39 13.73
C THR A 252 6.76 -14.46 14.61
N GLY A 253 7.51 -15.50 14.93
CA GLY A 253 7.09 -16.60 15.82
C GLY A 253 8.25 -17.29 16.56
N ALA A 254 9.49 -16.83 16.38
CA ALA A 254 10.63 -17.44 17.02
C ALA A 254 10.76 -16.98 18.49
N VAL A 255 11.63 -17.65 19.25
CA VAL A 255 11.90 -17.24 20.64
C VAL A 255 12.85 -16.05 20.63
N GLU A 256 13.81 -16.07 19.72
CA GLU A 256 14.92 -15.13 19.59
C GLU A 256 14.47 -13.72 19.16
N ASP A 257 13.31 -13.62 18.48
CA ASP A 257 12.72 -12.36 18.05
C ASP A 257 11.52 -11.92 18.90
N GLY A 258 11.25 -12.62 20.01
CA GLY A 258 10.09 -12.37 20.86
C GLY A 258 8.74 -12.63 20.15
N GLY A 259 8.74 -13.27 18.99
CA GLY A 259 7.58 -13.50 18.14
C GLY A 259 6.51 -14.40 18.75
N GLN A 260 6.77 -15.02 19.89
CA GLN A 260 5.79 -15.84 20.61
C GLN A 260 4.51 -15.09 20.98
N ILE A 261 4.55 -13.75 21.09
CA ILE A 261 3.37 -12.91 21.33
C ILE A 261 2.39 -12.87 20.14
N ASN A 262 2.82 -13.32 18.97
CA ASN A 262 2.02 -13.46 17.76
C ASN A 262 1.45 -14.88 17.60
N LEU A 263 1.57 -15.73 18.62
CA LEU A 263 1.21 -17.15 18.51
C LEU A 263 0.09 -17.52 19.47
N VAL A 264 -0.80 -18.41 19.01
CA VAL A 264 -1.79 -19.09 19.85
C VAL A 264 -1.75 -20.61 19.61
N PRO A 265 -2.04 -21.45 20.62
CA PRO A 265 -2.20 -22.88 20.41
C PRO A 265 -3.43 -23.16 19.54
N CYS A 266 -3.28 -24.04 18.57
CA CYS A 266 -4.36 -24.37 17.65
C CYS A 266 -4.22 -25.77 17.05
N TRP A 267 -5.27 -26.24 16.36
CA TRP A 267 -5.14 -27.42 15.53
C TRP A 267 -4.38 -27.12 14.24
N GLN A 268 -3.44 -28.01 13.88
CA GLN A 268 -2.77 -27.96 12.58
C GLN A 268 -3.78 -28.10 11.45
N GLN A 269 -4.70 -29.08 11.54
CA GLN A 269 -5.84 -29.23 10.63
C GLN A 269 -7.10 -28.70 11.33
N GLY A 270 -7.59 -27.55 10.90
CA GLY A 270 -8.60 -26.75 11.62
C GLY A 270 -8.29 -25.28 11.43
N MET A 271 -8.00 -24.57 12.53
CA MET A 271 -7.71 -23.13 12.50
C MET A 271 -6.45 -22.78 11.69
N ASN A 272 -5.35 -23.53 11.81
CA ASN A 272 -4.10 -23.23 11.08
C ASN A 272 -4.30 -23.46 9.56
N THR A 273 -4.48 -24.73 9.18
CA THR A 273 -4.64 -25.18 7.80
C THR A 273 -5.94 -25.96 7.62
N GLY A 274 -6.58 -25.85 6.46
CA GLY A 274 -7.90 -26.43 6.21
C GLY A 274 -8.71 -25.55 5.27
N THR A 275 -10.02 -25.75 5.22
CA THR A 275 -10.93 -24.89 4.44
C THR A 275 -12.28 -24.84 5.15
N PRO A 276 -12.75 -23.65 5.58
CA PRO A 276 -11.99 -22.40 5.74
C PRO A 276 -10.99 -22.49 6.92
N SER A 277 -9.80 -21.91 6.78
CA SER A 277 -8.83 -21.75 7.86
C SER A 277 -8.12 -20.40 7.77
N MET A 278 -7.27 -20.04 8.75
CA MET A 278 -6.50 -18.80 8.67
C MET A 278 -5.70 -18.74 7.36
N ARG A 279 -5.10 -19.87 6.96
CA ARG A 279 -4.38 -20.00 5.69
C ARG A 279 -5.18 -19.63 4.45
N THR A 280 -6.50 -19.85 4.44
CA THR A 280 -7.38 -19.46 3.32
C THR A 280 -7.29 -17.95 3.08
N TYR A 281 -7.44 -17.15 4.14
CA TYR A 281 -7.48 -15.69 4.06
C TYR A 281 -6.08 -15.08 4.00
N GLU A 282 -5.10 -15.68 4.66
CA GLU A 282 -3.69 -15.31 4.52
C GLU A 282 -3.20 -15.48 3.07
N THR A 283 -3.68 -16.50 2.35
CA THR A 283 -3.32 -16.71 0.94
C THR A 283 -3.89 -15.59 0.07
N LEU A 284 -5.10 -15.09 0.37
CA LEU A 284 -5.68 -13.93 -0.31
C LEU A 284 -4.83 -12.67 -0.08
N ALA A 285 -4.44 -12.40 1.17
CA ALA A 285 -3.54 -11.28 1.50
C ALA A 285 -2.18 -11.44 0.81
N GLN A 286 -1.56 -12.62 0.90
CA GLN A 286 -0.26 -12.92 0.29
C GLN A 286 -0.28 -12.72 -1.22
N ASN A 287 -1.34 -13.15 -1.91
CA ASN A 287 -1.49 -12.96 -3.34
C ASN A 287 -1.67 -11.47 -3.70
N SER A 288 -2.44 -10.75 -2.89
CA SER A 288 -2.70 -9.32 -3.08
C SER A 288 -1.44 -8.46 -2.96
N MET A 289 -0.52 -8.85 -2.08
CA MET A 289 0.74 -8.15 -1.80
C MET A 289 1.87 -8.44 -2.80
N LYS A 290 1.64 -9.29 -3.81
CA LYS A 290 2.62 -9.51 -4.87
C LYS A 290 2.82 -8.23 -5.69
N PRO A 291 3.95 -8.08 -6.41
CA PRO A 291 4.05 -7.05 -7.43
C PRO A 291 2.90 -7.17 -8.44
N VAL A 292 2.39 -6.04 -8.95
CA VAL A 292 1.31 -6.02 -9.96
C VAL A 292 1.64 -6.87 -11.18
N ALA A 293 2.90 -6.83 -11.65
CA ALA A 293 3.41 -7.68 -12.74
C ALA A 293 3.33 -9.20 -12.46
N LYS A 294 3.08 -9.61 -11.21
CA LYS A 294 2.90 -11.00 -10.75
C LYS A 294 1.48 -11.29 -10.25
N GLY A 295 0.52 -10.45 -10.62
CA GLY A 295 -0.90 -10.60 -10.28
C GLY A 295 -1.29 -10.12 -8.88
N GLY A 296 -0.45 -9.33 -8.22
CA GLY A 296 -0.87 -8.60 -7.02
C GLY A 296 -1.69 -7.36 -7.37
N ILE A 297 -2.33 -6.77 -6.36
CA ILE A 297 -3.30 -5.68 -6.55
C ILE A 297 -2.85 -4.36 -5.93
N LEU A 298 -1.74 -4.35 -5.17
CA LEU A 298 -1.26 -3.15 -4.47
C LEU A 298 -0.30 -2.33 -5.35
N GLY A 299 -0.56 -1.03 -5.46
CA GLY A 299 0.43 -0.05 -5.92
C GLY A 299 1.52 0.19 -4.86
N PRO A 300 2.58 0.95 -5.20
CA PRO A 300 3.74 1.18 -4.32
C PRO A 300 3.39 1.82 -2.97
N ASN A 301 2.30 2.59 -2.91
CA ASN A 301 1.85 3.30 -1.71
C ASN A 301 0.58 2.72 -1.09
N ASP A 302 0.00 1.71 -1.71
CA ASP A 302 -1.15 0.99 -1.15
C ASP A 302 -0.70 0.07 -0.01
N ALA A 303 -1.67 -0.41 0.76
CA ALA A 303 -1.46 -1.41 1.79
C ALA A 303 -2.73 -2.23 2.02
N ILE A 304 -2.58 -3.35 2.71
CA ILE A 304 -3.68 -4.06 3.35
C ILE A 304 -3.61 -3.73 4.84
N PHE A 305 -4.68 -3.15 5.39
CA PHE A 305 -4.84 -3.17 6.84
C PHE A 305 -5.43 -4.53 7.23
N TYR A 306 -4.68 -5.28 8.01
CA TYR A 306 -4.98 -6.66 8.39
C TYR A 306 -5.02 -6.78 9.90
N GLN A 307 -6.04 -7.44 10.45
CA GLN A 307 -6.19 -7.62 11.89
C GLN A 307 -6.70 -9.01 12.21
N VAL A 308 -6.14 -9.60 13.26
CA VAL A 308 -6.59 -10.85 13.86
C VAL A 308 -6.76 -10.67 15.36
N THR A 309 -7.92 -11.04 15.87
CA THR A 309 -8.28 -10.93 17.28
C THR A 309 -8.70 -12.31 17.80
N PRO A 310 -7.90 -12.93 18.68
CA PRO A 310 -8.30 -14.14 19.38
C PRO A 310 -9.55 -13.93 20.24
N ASP A 311 -10.47 -14.88 20.17
CA ASP A 311 -11.70 -14.91 20.97
C ASP A 311 -11.53 -15.88 22.15
N TYR A 312 -11.51 -15.34 23.36
CA TYR A 312 -11.33 -16.09 24.60
C TYR A 312 -12.63 -16.18 25.38
N ARG A 313 -12.87 -17.33 26.01
CA ARG A 313 -14.09 -17.56 26.79
C ARG A 313 -14.23 -16.62 27.97
N ASN A 314 -13.12 -16.31 28.65
CA ASN A 314 -13.05 -15.42 29.80
C ASN A 314 -11.61 -14.92 30.04
N SER A 315 -11.42 -14.15 31.11
CA SER A 315 -10.11 -13.61 31.52
C SER A 315 -9.07 -14.68 31.84
N ASP A 316 -9.51 -15.89 32.23
CA ASP A 316 -8.62 -16.97 32.65
C ASP A 316 -8.30 -17.94 31.52
N SER A 317 -8.89 -17.78 30.33
CA SER A 317 -8.60 -18.61 29.16
C SER A 317 -7.15 -18.42 28.70
N THR A 318 -6.45 -19.51 28.40
CA THR A 318 -5.09 -19.49 27.85
C THR A 318 -5.07 -19.82 26.36
N ILE A 319 -6.15 -20.45 25.85
CA ILE A 319 -6.33 -20.83 24.46
C ILE A 319 -7.62 -20.20 23.94
N PRO A 320 -7.62 -19.55 22.77
CA PRO A 320 -8.84 -18.98 22.21
C PRO A 320 -9.76 -20.06 21.62
N GLN A 321 -11.06 -19.82 21.68
CA GLN A 321 -12.10 -20.64 21.03
C GLN A 321 -12.11 -20.47 19.51
N GLY A 322 -11.53 -19.38 19.02
CA GLY A 322 -11.37 -19.07 17.62
C GLY A 322 -10.67 -17.73 17.44
N VAL A 323 -10.58 -17.26 16.20
CA VAL A 323 -10.07 -15.94 15.87
C VAL A 323 -11.05 -15.23 14.95
N THR A 324 -11.20 -13.92 15.15
CA THR A 324 -11.83 -13.05 14.15
C THR A 324 -10.72 -12.43 13.30
N MET A 325 -10.85 -12.51 11.98
CA MET A 325 -9.91 -11.91 11.03
C MET A 325 -10.64 -10.89 10.17
N THR A 326 -9.98 -9.77 9.90
CA THR A 326 -10.48 -8.70 9.02
C THR A 326 -9.34 -8.22 8.15
N ALA A 327 -9.64 -7.89 6.89
CA ALA A 327 -8.68 -7.22 6.03
C ALA A 327 -9.35 -6.30 5.02
N ARG A 328 -8.77 -5.12 4.82
CA ARG A 328 -9.17 -4.18 3.77
C ARG A 328 -7.95 -3.69 3.01
N VAL A 329 -8.10 -3.52 1.71
CA VAL A 329 -7.14 -2.79 0.89
C VAL A 329 -7.38 -1.30 1.15
N GLU A 330 -6.33 -0.60 1.55
CA GLU A 330 -6.29 0.85 1.68
C GLU A 330 -5.41 1.39 0.55
N ARG A 331 -6.01 2.27 -0.26
CA ARG A 331 -5.34 2.88 -1.40
C ARG A 331 -4.67 4.18 -0.98
N SER A 332 -3.63 4.55 -1.73
CA SER A 332 -2.97 5.85 -1.62
C SER A 332 -3.95 7.02 -1.68
N ASP A 333 -4.96 6.94 -2.54
CA ASP A 333 -6.00 7.97 -2.69
C ASP A 333 -6.98 8.11 -1.51
N GLY A 334 -6.81 7.30 -0.46
CA GLY A 334 -7.65 7.32 0.74
C GLY A 334 -8.91 6.46 0.64
N THR A 335 -9.17 5.83 -0.51
CA THR A 335 -10.25 4.84 -0.63
C THR A 335 -9.87 3.54 0.08
N SER A 336 -10.89 2.81 0.54
CA SER A 336 -10.70 1.48 1.11
C SER A 336 -11.80 0.53 0.68
N GLN A 337 -11.45 -0.74 0.54
CA GLN A 337 -12.39 -1.81 0.19
C GLN A 337 -12.04 -3.09 0.95
N PRO A 338 -13.04 -3.87 1.40
CA PRO A 338 -12.78 -5.17 2.02
C PRO A 338 -11.97 -6.07 1.08
N LEU A 339 -10.91 -6.69 1.60
CA LEU A 339 -10.23 -7.78 0.91
C LEU A 339 -10.99 -9.09 1.14
N PHE A 340 -11.49 -9.26 2.36
CA PHE A 340 -12.47 -10.27 2.75
C PHE A 340 -13.32 -9.67 3.88
N PRO A 341 -14.57 -10.14 4.08
CA PRO A 341 -15.43 -9.66 5.16
C PRO A 341 -14.86 -10.07 6.53
N ASP A 342 -15.47 -9.59 7.62
CA ASP A 342 -15.14 -10.09 8.94
C ASP A 342 -15.46 -11.60 9.03
N ILE A 343 -14.44 -12.41 9.28
CA ILE A 343 -14.58 -13.88 9.32
C ILE A 343 -14.16 -14.41 10.67
N TYR A 344 -14.94 -15.36 11.18
CA TYR A 344 -14.63 -16.10 12.40
C TYR A 344 -14.13 -17.50 12.05
N ILE A 345 -13.01 -17.91 12.65
CA ILE A 345 -12.42 -19.24 12.46
C ILE A 345 -12.35 -19.91 13.81
N ALA A 346 -13.17 -20.93 14.01
CA ALA A 346 -13.18 -21.71 15.24
C ALA A 346 -11.89 -22.52 15.40
N ASN A 347 -11.43 -22.65 16.64
CA ASN A 347 -10.27 -23.45 17.01
C ASN A 347 -10.62 -24.94 17.20
N THR A 348 -11.40 -25.48 16.25
CA THR A 348 -11.88 -26.87 16.22
C THR A 348 -11.01 -27.75 15.34
N TYR A 349 -11.07 -29.06 15.57
CA TYR A 349 -10.36 -30.00 14.70
C TYR A 349 -11.11 -30.12 13.38
N LYS A 350 -10.46 -29.70 12.27
CA LYS A 350 -11.09 -29.55 10.95
C LYS A 350 -12.37 -28.67 11.05
N ASP A 351 -13.19 -28.72 10.00
CA ASP A 351 -14.49 -28.05 9.95
C ASP A 351 -15.61 -28.91 10.56
N THR A 352 -15.37 -29.48 11.75
CA THR A 352 -16.34 -30.39 12.40
C THR A 352 -17.17 -29.71 13.48
N GLY A 353 -16.75 -28.54 13.96
CA GLY A 353 -17.30 -27.93 15.18
C GLY A 353 -16.95 -28.68 16.48
N LEU A 354 -16.25 -29.80 16.40
CA LEU A 354 -15.87 -30.64 17.54
C LEU A 354 -14.42 -30.37 17.97
N LEU A 355 -14.11 -30.76 19.20
CA LEU A 355 -12.77 -30.66 19.79
C LEU A 355 -12.23 -29.23 19.76
N ASN A 356 -13.03 -28.23 20.15
CA ASN A 356 -12.53 -26.86 20.29
C ASN A 356 -11.47 -26.79 21.40
N LEU A 357 -10.27 -26.29 21.08
CA LEU A 357 -9.17 -26.16 22.06
C LEU A 357 -9.37 -25.03 23.07
N GLY A 358 -10.26 -24.07 22.79
CA GLY A 358 -10.50 -22.93 23.66
C GLY A 358 -11.03 -23.33 25.04
N ASN A 359 -10.48 -22.72 26.09
CA ASN A 359 -10.67 -23.14 27.48
C ASN A 359 -11.11 -22.04 28.45
#